data_AF-A0A7S3D6Y4-F1
#
_entry.id   AF-A0A7S3D6Y4-F1
#
_cell.length_a   1.000
_cell.length_b   1.000
_cell.length_c   1.000
_cell.angle_alpha   90.00
_cell.angle_beta   90.00
_cell.angle_gamma   90.00
#
_symmetry.space_group_name_H-M   'P 1'
#
loop_
_entity.id
_entity.type
_entity.pdbx_description
1 polymer ?
#
loop_
_entity_poly.entity_id
_entity_poly.type
_entity_poly.pdbx_seq_one_letter_code
_entity_poly.pdbx_strand_id
1 'polypeptide(L)'
;KKGKYDLLPLIIEVPGHPIELFTVPDELAHIVKIKHSSYPALERLDLRWHSIPALSMLGVDIGGVFYCCIPFNGWYQETEICRDLLDVQRYNLCEAIATELEISRDPNALYKDYVQLIVNQAILQSYNGQNISIVAHDVS
;
A
#
# COMPACT_ATOMS: atom_id res chain seq x y z
N LYS A 1 -7.66 -14.01 11.90
CA LYS A 1 -7.86 -14.29 10.45
C LYS A 1 -6.49 -14.64 9.85
N LYS A 2 -6.40 -15.18 8.63
CA LYS A 2 -5.14 -15.41 7.89
C LYS A 2 -5.31 -14.99 6.41
N GLY A 3 -5.81 -13.78 6.20
CA GLY A 3 -6.02 -13.17 4.90
C GLY A 3 -4.79 -12.42 4.40
N LYS A 4 -4.73 -12.14 3.08
CA LYS A 4 -3.63 -11.38 2.45
C LYS A 4 -3.52 -9.93 2.93
N TYR A 5 -4.63 -9.37 3.43
CA TYR A 5 -4.75 -7.97 3.83
C TYR A 5 -5.19 -7.85 5.31
N ASP A 6 -4.79 -8.81 6.14
CA ASP A 6 -5.10 -8.76 7.57
C ASP A 6 -4.32 -7.60 8.23
N LEU A 7 -5.04 -6.76 8.96
CA LEU A 7 -4.45 -5.67 9.72
C LEU A 7 -3.66 -6.23 10.90
N LEU A 8 -2.41 -5.79 11.04
CA LEU A 8 -1.56 -6.19 12.15
C LEU A 8 -1.92 -5.39 13.42
N PRO A 9 -1.83 -6.01 14.61
CA PRO A 9 -1.95 -5.27 15.86
C PRO A 9 -0.75 -4.34 16.06
N LEU A 10 -0.94 -3.29 16.84
CA LEU A 10 0.18 -2.51 17.37
C LEU A 10 0.89 -3.33 18.44
N ILE A 11 2.21 -3.40 18.37
CA ILE A 11 3.05 -4.04 19.38
C ILE A 11 3.82 -2.94 20.08
N ILE A 12 3.60 -2.77 21.38
CA ILE A 12 4.21 -1.70 22.17
C ILE A 12 5.02 -2.32 23.31
N GLU A 13 6.26 -1.86 23.43
CA GLU A 13 7.18 -2.19 24.52
C GLU A 13 7.48 -0.92 25.31
N VAL A 14 7.34 -0.99 26.64
CA VAL A 14 7.64 0.11 27.56
C VAL A 14 8.57 -0.41 28.66
N PRO A 15 9.62 0.32 29.08
CA PRO A 15 10.54 -0.14 30.10
C PRO A 15 9.84 -0.55 31.40
N GLY A 16 10.09 -1.78 31.86
CA GLY A 16 9.49 -2.32 33.09
C GLY A 16 8.09 -2.91 32.91
N HIS A 17 7.55 -2.90 31.69
CA HIS A 17 6.25 -3.50 31.35
C HIS A 17 6.44 -4.67 30.37
N PRO A 18 5.54 -5.68 30.39
CA PRO A 18 5.52 -6.70 29.34
C PRO A 18 5.18 -6.08 27.98
N ILE A 19 5.58 -6.75 26.91
CA ILE A 19 5.15 -6.39 25.55
C ILE A 19 3.66 -6.64 25.43
N GLU A 20 2.91 -5.63 24.97
CA GLU A 20 1.47 -5.71 24.79
C GLU A 20 1.06 -5.55 23.33
N LEU A 21 0.01 -6.28 22.94
CA LEU A 21 -0.58 -6.24 21.60
C LEU A 21 -1.92 -5.52 21.66
N PHE A 22 -2.06 -4.46 20.87
CA PHE A 22 -3.29 -3.68 20.75
C PHE A 22 -3.89 -3.90 19.37
N THR A 23 -5.05 -4.55 19.30
CA THR A 23 -5.76 -4.72 18.04
C THR A 23 -6.37 -3.40 17.62
N VAL A 24 -6.07 -2.95 16.41
CA VAL A 24 -6.69 -1.74 15.85
C VAL A 24 -8.12 -2.08 15.45
N PRO A 25 -9.13 -1.30 15.91
CA PRO A 25 -10.52 -1.48 15.48
C PRO A 25 -10.65 -1.40 13.96
N ASP A 26 -11.39 -2.33 13.36
CA ASP A 26 -11.62 -2.39 11.90
C ASP A 26 -12.20 -1.07 11.34
N GLU A 27 -12.96 -0.34 12.15
CA GLU A 27 -13.55 0.97 11.79
C GLU A 27 -12.52 2.11 11.66
N LEU A 28 -11.36 1.98 12.31
CA LEU A 28 -10.28 2.96 12.20
C LEU A 28 -9.36 2.65 11.01
N ALA A 29 -9.41 1.43 10.49
CA ALA A 29 -8.59 0.97 9.38
C ALA A 29 -9.26 1.29 8.05
N HIS A 30 -9.02 2.49 7.54
CA HIS A 30 -9.56 2.87 6.23
C HIS A 30 -8.80 2.18 5.09
N ILE A 31 -9.44 1.18 4.48
CA ILE A 31 -8.90 0.40 3.36
C ILE A 31 -9.52 0.87 2.03
N VAL A 32 -8.65 1.26 1.09
CA VAL A 32 -8.97 1.64 -0.28
C VAL A 32 -8.98 0.37 -1.15
N LYS A 33 -10.11 0.09 -1.81
CA LYS A 33 -10.17 -0.93 -2.88
C LYS A 33 -9.67 -0.34 -4.18
N ILE A 34 -8.73 -1.01 -4.83
CA ILE A 34 -8.14 -0.56 -6.09
C ILE A 34 -9.00 -1.02 -7.26
N LYS A 35 -9.41 -0.07 -8.09
CA LYS A 35 -10.33 -0.21 -9.22
C LYS A 35 -9.83 0.62 -10.39
N HIS A 36 -10.21 0.23 -11.60
CA HIS A 36 -9.86 0.98 -12.81
C HIS A 36 -11.06 1.05 -13.76
N SER A 37 -11.50 2.26 -14.13
CA SER A 37 -12.70 2.40 -14.99
C SER A 37 -12.52 1.80 -16.38
N SER A 38 -11.36 1.97 -17.01
CA SER A 38 -11.04 1.36 -18.31
C SER A 38 -10.72 -0.14 -18.25
N TYR A 39 -10.40 -0.68 -17.06
CA TYR A 39 -10.11 -2.10 -16.87
C TYR A 39 -10.93 -2.69 -15.71
N PRO A 40 -12.27 -2.83 -15.86
CA PRO A 40 -13.14 -3.31 -14.78
C PRO A 40 -12.79 -4.71 -14.26
N ALA A 41 -12.15 -5.55 -15.09
CA ALA A 41 -11.70 -6.88 -14.69
C ALA A 41 -10.70 -6.85 -13.52
N LEU A 42 -9.95 -5.75 -13.35
CA LEU A 42 -9.02 -5.56 -12.23
C LEU A 42 -9.71 -5.71 -10.86
N GLU A 43 -10.99 -5.33 -10.75
CA GLU A 43 -11.74 -5.41 -9.49
C GLU A 43 -11.88 -6.84 -8.96
N ARG A 44 -11.79 -7.86 -9.84
CA ARG A 44 -11.90 -9.27 -9.45
C ARG A 44 -10.72 -9.76 -8.62
N LEU A 45 -9.57 -9.10 -8.72
CA LEU A 45 -8.40 -9.40 -7.91
C LEU A 45 -8.52 -8.87 -6.47
N ASP A 46 -9.56 -8.07 -6.18
CA ASP A 46 -9.85 -7.53 -4.86
C ASP A 46 -8.62 -6.90 -4.20
N LEU A 47 -7.89 -6.12 -4.99
CA LEU A 47 -6.69 -5.41 -4.57
C LEU A 47 -7.08 -4.33 -3.57
N ARG A 48 -6.32 -4.24 -2.48
CA ARG A 48 -6.62 -3.37 -1.35
C ARG A 48 -5.35 -2.75 -0.81
N TRP A 49 -5.44 -1.50 -0.35
CA TRP A 49 -4.36 -0.83 0.36
C TRP A 49 -4.91 0.10 1.44
N HIS A 50 -4.12 0.41 2.47
CA HIS A 50 -4.54 1.34 3.52
C HIS A 50 -4.34 2.80 3.08
N SER A 51 -5.17 3.71 3.58
CA SER A 51 -5.13 5.12 3.13
C SER A 51 -3.92 5.91 3.63
N ILE A 52 -3.35 5.56 4.80
CA ILE A 52 -2.32 6.35 5.47
C ILE A 52 -1.03 5.54 5.67
N PRO A 53 0.14 5.98 5.14
CA PRO A 53 1.43 5.40 5.48
C PRO A 53 1.89 5.92 6.84
N ALA A 54 1.74 5.12 7.90
CA ALA A 54 2.29 5.43 9.22
C ALA A 54 3.63 4.70 9.42
N LEU A 55 4.70 5.46 9.69
CA LEU A 55 5.99 4.92 10.06
C LEU A 55 6.18 5.06 11.57
N SER A 56 6.52 3.95 12.23
CA SER A 56 6.65 3.89 13.69
C SER A 56 7.93 3.17 14.16
N MET A 57 8.86 2.86 13.25
CA MET A 57 10.10 2.12 13.55
C MET A 57 11.34 3.02 13.63
N LEU A 58 11.17 4.33 13.63
CA LEU A 58 12.26 5.31 13.61
C LEU A 58 12.32 6.08 14.93
N GLY A 59 13.54 6.38 15.38
CA GLY A 59 13.80 7.35 16.44
C GLY A 59 14.40 8.64 15.88
N VAL A 60 14.21 9.75 16.57
CA VAL A 60 14.68 11.08 16.14
C VAL A 60 15.46 11.75 17.27
N ASP A 61 16.63 12.30 16.96
CA ASP A 61 17.38 13.19 17.85
C ASP A 61 17.00 14.64 17.54
N ILE A 62 16.54 15.37 18.56
CA ILE A 62 16.25 16.79 18.48
C ILE A 62 16.96 17.49 19.63
N GLY A 63 17.99 18.27 19.31
CA GLY A 63 18.71 19.07 20.30
C GLY A 63 19.43 18.25 21.37
N GLY A 64 19.86 17.02 21.06
CA GLY A 64 20.53 16.12 22.00
C GLY A 64 19.59 15.27 22.85
N VAL A 65 18.28 15.33 22.57
CA VAL A 65 17.28 14.43 23.17
C VAL A 65 16.83 13.43 22.12
N PHE A 66 16.98 12.14 22.42
CA PHE A 66 16.56 11.06 21.53
C PHE A 66 15.14 10.58 21.86
N TYR A 67 14.24 10.71 20.89
CA TYR A 67 12.86 10.27 20.95
C TYR A 67 12.73 8.93 20.22
N CYS A 68 12.61 7.83 20.96
CA CYS A 68 12.52 6.48 20.39
C CYS A 68 11.12 6.07 19.90
N CYS A 69 10.08 6.82 20.26
CA CYS A 69 8.69 6.52 19.91
C CYS A 69 7.99 7.75 19.32
N ILE A 70 8.24 8.05 18.04
CA ILE A 70 7.64 9.18 17.33
C ILE A 70 6.99 8.71 16.02
N PRO A 71 5.80 8.09 16.08
CA PRO A 71 5.11 7.70 14.86
C PRO A 71 4.74 8.96 14.06
N PHE A 72 4.96 8.92 12.76
CA PHE A 72 4.57 10.00 11.85
C PHE A 72 3.99 9.41 10.58
N ASN A 73 3.22 10.22 9.87
CA ASN A 73 2.62 9.85 8.60
C ASN A 73 2.68 11.01 7.62
N GLY A 74 2.52 10.66 6.34
CA GLY A 74 2.27 11.61 5.27
C GLY A 74 1.14 11.10 4.39
N TRP A 75 1.31 11.28 3.09
CA TRP A 75 0.43 10.75 2.07
C TRP A 75 1.24 9.78 1.22
N TYR A 76 0.56 8.79 0.65
CA TYR A 76 1.20 7.89 -0.29
C TYR A 76 1.63 8.61 -1.56
N GLN A 77 2.73 8.17 -2.14
CA GLN A 77 2.98 8.26 -3.56
C GLN A 77 2.46 6.98 -4.23
N GLU A 78 1.82 7.08 -5.39
CA GLU A 78 1.22 5.92 -6.06
C GLU A 78 2.24 4.81 -6.37
N THR A 79 3.48 5.17 -6.70
CA THR A 79 4.51 4.17 -7.03
C THR A 79 4.94 3.34 -5.82
N GLU A 80 4.78 3.85 -4.59
CA GLU A 80 5.08 3.09 -3.37
C GLU A 80 4.13 1.89 -3.24
N ILE A 81 2.84 2.15 -3.44
CA ILE A 81 1.78 1.14 -3.42
C ILE A 81 1.98 0.17 -4.60
N CYS A 82 2.25 0.71 -5.79
CA CYS A 82 2.46 -0.09 -6.99
C CYS A 82 3.65 -1.06 -6.84
N ARG A 83 4.78 -0.58 -6.29
CA ARG A 83 5.93 -1.41 -5.96
C ARG A 83 5.54 -2.53 -5.00
N ASP A 84 4.85 -2.21 -3.91
CA ASP A 84 4.45 -3.24 -2.95
C ASP A 84 3.48 -4.27 -3.54
N LEU A 85 2.61 -3.88 -4.48
CA LEU A 85 1.73 -4.82 -5.18
C LEU A 85 2.46 -5.71 -6.20
N LEU A 86 3.44 -5.16 -6.92
CA LEU A 86 4.03 -5.81 -8.10
C LEU A 86 5.36 -6.52 -7.84
N ASP A 87 6.15 -6.09 -6.86
CA ASP A 87 7.47 -6.67 -6.60
C ASP A 87 7.39 -8.15 -6.22
N VAL A 88 8.34 -8.93 -6.74
CA VAL A 88 8.41 -10.38 -6.56
C VAL A 88 8.59 -10.78 -5.09
N GLN A 89 9.22 -9.92 -4.28
CA GLN A 89 9.45 -10.14 -2.85
C GLN A 89 8.29 -9.65 -1.96
N ARG A 90 7.22 -9.12 -2.57
CA ARG A 90 6.07 -8.55 -1.89
C ARG A 90 4.81 -9.35 -2.25
N TYR A 91 3.77 -8.70 -2.78
CA TYR A 91 2.56 -9.40 -3.19
C TYR A 91 2.72 -10.13 -4.53
N ASN A 92 3.71 -9.77 -5.36
CA ASN A 92 4.02 -10.40 -6.64
C ASN A 92 2.80 -10.59 -7.57
N LEU A 93 2.01 -9.54 -7.75
CA LEU A 93 0.73 -9.61 -8.47
C LEU A 93 0.82 -9.31 -9.96
N CYS A 94 2.01 -9.00 -10.49
CA CYS A 94 2.19 -8.59 -11.88
C CYS A 94 1.61 -9.60 -12.88
N GLU A 95 1.92 -10.90 -12.72
CA GLU A 95 1.41 -11.95 -13.61
C GLU A 95 -0.09 -12.21 -13.45
N ALA A 96 -0.60 -12.12 -12.21
CA ALA A 96 -2.02 -12.28 -11.93
C ALA A 96 -2.84 -11.16 -12.59
N ILE A 97 -2.34 -9.92 -12.51
CA ILE A 97 -2.93 -8.75 -13.17
C ILE A 97 -2.86 -8.89 -14.69
N ALA A 98 -1.71 -9.26 -15.24
CA ALA A 98 -1.58 -9.50 -16.69
C ALA A 98 -2.59 -10.55 -17.18
N THR A 99 -2.78 -11.63 -16.41
CA THR A 99 -3.72 -12.70 -16.75
C THR A 99 -5.17 -12.23 -16.69
N GLU A 100 -5.56 -11.52 -15.62
CA GLU A 100 -6.94 -11.03 -15.47
C GLU A 100 -7.30 -9.97 -16.51
N LEU A 101 -6.32 -9.19 -16.96
CA LEU A 101 -6.51 -8.15 -17.97
C LEU A 101 -6.25 -8.64 -19.40
N GLU A 102 -6.03 -9.94 -19.60
CA GLU A 102 -5.75 -10.55 -20.91
C GLU A 102 -4.54 -9.90 -21.63
N ILE A 103 -3.57 -9.41 -20.87
CA ILE A 103 -2.34 -8.80 -21.38
C ILE A 103 -1.35 -9.90 -21.78
N SER A 104 -0.83 -9.82 -23.00
CA SER A 104 0.22 -10.74 -23.47
C SER A 104 1.44 -10.66 -22.56
N ARG A 105 1.91 -11.81 -22.08
CA ARG A 105 3.10 -11.92 -21.22
C ARG A 105 4.40 -12.05 -22.01
N ASP A 106 4.40 -11.64 -23.28
CA ASP A 106 5.60 -11.60 -24.11
C ASP A 106 6.63 -10.64 -23.46
N PRO A 107 7.80 -11.12 -23.02
CA PRO A 107 8.83 -10.28 -22.43
C PRO A 107 9.29 -9.15 -23.36
N ASN A 108 9.20 -9.33 -24.68
CA ASN A 108 9.57 -8.32 -25.67
C ASN A 108 8.53 -7.20 -25.82
N ALA A 109 7.32 -7.41 -25.28
CA ALA A 109 6.22 -6.44 -25.34
C ALA A 109 6.20 -5.48 -24.13
N LEU A 110 7.22 -5.50 -23.27
CA LEU A 110 7.30 -4.67 -22.05
C LEU A 110 6.04 -4.78 -21.18
N TYR A 111 5.45 -5.98 -21.11
CA TYR A 111 4.14 -6.16 -20.48
C TYR A 111 4.14 -5.77 -18.99
N LYS A 112 5.29 -5.91 -18.31
CA LYS A 112 5.44 -5.52 -16.90
C LYS A 112 5.31 -4.01 -16.73
N ASP A 113 5.92 -3.23 -17.61
CA ASP A 113 5.82 -1.77 -17.61
C ASP A 113 4.38 -1.34 -17.91
N TYR A 114 3.72 -2.04 -18.85
CA TYR A 114 2.31 -1.80 -19.17
C TYR A 114 1.38 -2.10 -17.98
N VAL A 115 1.59 -3.22 -17.28
CA VAL A 115 0.86 -3.55 -16.04
C VAL A 115 1.12 -2.48 -14.98
N GLN A 116 2.37 -2.05 -14.78
CA GLN A 116 2.72 -1.02 -13.81
C GLN A 116 2.01 0.30 -14.09
N LEU A 117 1.92 0.72 -15.36
CA LEU A 117 1.17 1.91 -15.77
C LEU A 117 -0.31 1.81 -15.39
N ILE A 118 -0.96 0.69 -15.73
CA ILE A 118 -2.38 0.46 -15.42
C ILE A 118 -2.61 0.49 -13.91
N VAL A 119 -1.73 -0.16 -13.13
CA VAL A 119 -1.87 -0.22 -11.66
C VAL A 119 -1.69 1.17 -11.03
N ASN A 120 -0.71 1.96 -11.47
CA ASN A 120 -0.54 3.34 -11.01
C ASN A 120 -1.80 4.19 -11.28
N GLN A 121 -2.35 4.10 -12.50
CA GLN A 121 -3.59 4.79 -12.85
C GLN A 121 -4.77 4.35 -11.98
N ALA A 122 -4.90 3.04 -11.74
CA ALA A 122 -5.94 2.48 -10.87
C ALA A 122 -5.84 3.00 -9.43
N ILE A 123 -4.62 3.07 -8.89
CA ILE A 123 -4.34 3.57 -7.53
C ILE A 123 -4.76 5.04 -7.44
N LEU A 124 -4.26 5.89 -8.34
CA LEU A 124 -4.59 7.32 -8.35
C LEU A 124 -6.11 7.54 -8.47
N GLN A 125 -6.77 6.82 -9.38
CA GLN A 125 -8.21 6.91 -9.56
C GLN A 125 -8.98 6.49 -8.30
N SER A 126 -8.54 5.41 -7.64
CA SER A 126 -9.22 4.85 -6.46
C SER A 126 -9.09 5.73 -5.22
N TYR A 127 -7.92 6.34 -5.01
CA TYR A 127 -7.67 7.28 -3.91
C TYR A 127 -8.42 8.59 -4.14
N ASN A 128 -8.32 9.18 -5.33
CA ASN A 128 -9.03 10.41 -5.68
C ASN A 128 -10.55 10.22 -5.61
N GLY A 129 -11.07 9.09 -6.06
CA GLY A 129 -12.50 8.77 -6.00
C GLY A 129 -13.07 8.66 -4.58
N GLN A 130 -12.20 8.51 -3.57
CA GLN A 130 -12.57 8.50 -2.14
C GLN A 130 -12.12 9.76 -1.40
N ASN A 131 -11.64 10.79 -2.11
CA ASN A 131 -11.08 12.03 -1.55
C ASN A 131 -9.92 11.79 -0.56
N ILE A 132 -9.07 10.81 -0.86
CA ILE A 132 -7.88 10.49 -0.06
C ILE A 132 -6.68 11.11 -0.74
N SER A 133 -5.89 11.88 0.00
CA SER A 133 -4.68 12.50 -0.50
C SER A 133 -3.67 11.45 -0.99
N ILE A 134 -3.17 11.65 -2.21
CA ILE A 134 -2.13 10.85 -2.84
C ILE A 134 -1.32 11.75 -3.80
N VAL A 135 -0.02 11.49 -3.93
CA VAL A 135 0.87 12.20 -4.85
C VAL A 135 1.18 11.32 -6.06
N ALA A 136 1.19 11.91 -7.25
CA ALA A 136 1.65 11.26 -8.47
C ALA A 136 3.14 11.55 -8.70
N HIS A 137 3.89 10.57 -9.19
CA HIS A 137 5.34 10.65 -9.42
C HIS A 137 5.75 11.76 -10.40
N ASP A 138 4.89 12.12 -11.36
CA ASP A 138 5.16 13.21 -12.31
C ASP A 138 5.07 14.60 -11.68
N VAL A 139 4.54 14.69 -10.45
CA VAL A 139 4.31 15.95 -9.74
C VAL A 139 5.18 16.05 -8.47
N SER A 140 5.94 15.00 -8.14
CA SER A 140 6.86 14.94 -6.99
C SER A 140 8.25 15.46 -7.29
#